data_AF-A0A945UII7-F1
#
_entry.id   AF-A0A945UII7-F1
#
_cell.length_a   1.000
_cell.length_b   1.000
_cell.length_c   1.000
_cell.angle_alpha   90.00
_cell.angle_beta   90.00
_cell.angle_gamma   90.00
#
_symmetry.space_group_name_H-M   'P 1'
#
loop_
_entity.id
_entity.type
_entity.pdbx_description
1 polymer ?
#
loop_
_entity_poly.entity_id
_entity_poly.type
_entity_poly.pdbx_seq_one_letter_code
_entity_poly.pdbx_strand_id
1 'polypeptide(L)' 'MDVDARPKIIGARVQRVEDPRLLTGQAKFIDDVNLPGMLHIAFCRSDHAHAGILDIDISEALAMPGVVAVFT' A
#
# COMPACT_ATOMS: atom_id res chain seq x y z
N MET A 1 -15.65 -24.58 37.32
CA MET A 1 -14.94 -24.52 36.03
C MET A 1 -13.46 -24.46 36.34
N ASP A 2 -12.69 -25.39 35.79
CA ASP A 2 -11.27 -25.53 36.08
C ASP A 2 -10.49 -24.33 35.53
N VAL A 3 -9.90 -23.54 36.43
CA VAL A 3 -9.15 -22.32 36.09
C VAL A 3 -7.77 -22.67 35.53
N ASP A 4 -7.29 -23.90 35.77
CA ASP A 4 -5.99 -24.40 35.31
C ASP A 4 -5.98 -24.86 33.85
N ALA A 5 -7.15 -24.97 33.20
CA ALA A 5 -7.27 -25.32 31.78
C ALA A 5 -6.97 -24.15 30.82
N ARG A 6 -6.73 -22.93 31.34
CA ARG A 6 -6.46 -21.77 30.49
C ARG A 6 -5.03 -21.84 29.94
N PRO A 7 -4.82 -21.68 28.63
CA PRO A 7 -3.47 -21.57 28.06
C PRO A 7 -2.69 -20.46 28.77
N LYS A 8 -1.43 -20.73 29.16
CA LYS A 8 -0.53 -19.81 29.90
C LYS A 8 -0.40 -18.39 29.31
N ILE A 9 -0.81 -18.20 28.06
CA ILE A 9 -0.73 -16.94 27.32
C ILE A 9 -2.02 -16.11 27.40
N ILE A 10 -3.16 -16.69 27.75
CA ILE A 10 -4.43 -15.97 27.84
C ILE A 10 -4.47 -15.16 29.13
N GLY A 11 -4.47 -13.83 29.01
CA GLY A 11 -4.46 -12.89 30.15
C GLY A 11 -3.06 -12.54 30.69
N ALA A 12 -1.99 -13.06 30.09
CA ALA A 12 -0.61 -12.76 30.47
C ALA A 12 -0.04 -11.56 29.69
N ARG A 13 0.87 -10.80 30.31
CA ARG A 13 1.67 -9.77 29.62
C ARG A 13 2.80 -10.43 28.81
N VAL A 14 2.49 -10.86 27.59
CA VAL A 14 3.45 -11.49 26.68
C VAL A 14 4.09 -10.44 25.76
N GLN A 15 5.38 -10.60 25.46
CA GLN A 15 6.04 -9.75 24.46
C GLN A 15 5.51 -10.06 23.07
N ARG A 16 5.42 -9.04 22.22
CA ARG A 16 4.94 -9.17 20.84
C ARG A 16 6.02 -9.84 19.99
N VAL A 17 5.60 -10.76 19.13
CA VAL A 17 6.51 -11.54 18.27
C VAL A 17 7.01 -10.70 17.08
N GLU A 18 6.23 -9.69 16.71
CA GLU A 18 6.51 -8.78 15.61
C GLU A 18 7.47 -7.64 15.96
N ASP A 19 7.63 -7.30 17.24
CA ASP A 19 8.46 -6.18 17.70
C ASP A 19 9.90 -6.23 17.17
N PRO A 20 10.62 -7.38 17.18
CA PRO A 20 11.99 -7.43 16.68
C PRO A 20 12.12 -6.95 15.23
N ARG A 21 11.18 -7.30 14.33
CA ARG A 21 11.25 -6.87 12.92
C ARG A 21 10.70 -5.46 12.71
N LEU A 22 9.65 -5.06 13.46
CA LEU A 22 9.04 -3.74 13.32
C LEU A 22 9.95 -2.63 13.88
N LEU A 23 10.66 -2.88 14.97
CA LEU A 23 11.50 -1.89 15.64
C LEU A 23 12.89 -1.74 15.02
N THR A 24 13.31 -2.67 14.16
CA THR A 24 14.65 -2.68 13.54
C THR A 24 14.64 -2.29 12.06
N GLY A 25 13.48 -1.93 11.50
CA GLY A 25 13.34 -1.64 10.07
C GLY A 25 13.46 -2.88 9.18
N GLN A 26 13.36 -4.08 9.74
CA GLN A 26 13.43 -5.35 9.00
C GLN A 26 12.06 -5.85 8.53
N ALA A 27 10.98 -5.30 9.10
CA ALA A 27 9.64 -5.55 8.60
C ALA A 27 9.48 -4.91 7.22
N LYS A 28 8.85 -5.64 6.30
CA LYS A 28 8.48 -5.15 4.97
C LYS A 28 7.00 -4.81 4.93
N PHE A 29 6.71 -3.63 4.41
CA PHE A 29 5.40 -3.17 3.99
C PHE A 29 5.31 -3.19 2.45
N ILE A 30 4.16 -2.81 1.93
CA ILE A 30 3.88 -2.87 0.48
C ILE A 30 4.88 -2.01 -0.30
N ASP A 31 5.23 -0.83 0.21
CA ASP A 31 6.15 0.11 -0.46
C ASP A 31 7.62 -0.31 -0.38
N ASP A 32 7.97 -1.28 0.48
CA ASP A 32 9.31 -1.86 0.56
C ASP A 32 9.55 -2.94 -0.53
N VAL A 33 8.49 -3.32 -1.25
CA VAL A 33 8.57 -4.33 -2.30
C VAL A 33 9.15 -3.70 -3.56
N ASN A 34 10.26 -4.26 -4.04
CA ASN A 34 10.87 -3.89 -5.31
C ASN A 34 11.02 -5.13 -6.19
N LEU A 35 10.38 -5.12 -7.36
CA LEU A 35 10.39 -6.23 -8.32
C LEU A 35 11.06 -5.79 -9.63
N PRO A 36 11.75 -6.70 -10.35
CA PRO A 36 12.26 -6.40 -11.68
C PRO A 36 11.13 -5.98 -12.63
N GLY A 37 11.27 -4.81 -13.28
CA GLY A 37 10.29 -4.27 -14.21
C GLY A 37 9.03 -3.69 -13.56
N MET A 38 9.04 -3.45 -12.24
CA MET A 38 7.93 -2.77 -11.55
C MET A 38 7.69 -1.37 -12.13
N LEU A 39 6.44 -1.06 -12.45
CA LEU A 39 6.00 0.27 -12.87
C LEU A 39 5.34 1.02 -11.72
N HIS A 40 5.31 2.34 -11.82
CA HIS A 40 4.61 3.21 -10.88
C HIS A 40 3.37 3.81 -11.55
N ILE A 41 2.34 4.10 -10.75
CA ILE A 41 1.12 4.76 -11.21
C ILE A 41 0.93 6.09 -10.48
N ALA A 42 0.40 7.06 -11.21
CA ALA A 42 -0.08 8.33 -10.68
C ALA A 42 -1.51 8.56 -11.17
N PHE A 43 -2.31 9.28 -10.37
CA PHE A 43 -3.69 9.59 -10.70
C PHE A 43 -3.84 11.10 -10.92
N CYS A 44 -4.36 11.48 -12.08
CA CYS A 44 -5.00 12.79 -12.26
C CYS A 44 -6.41 12.70 -11.67
N ARG A 45 -6.78 13.63 -10.79
CA ARG A 45 -8.07 13.65 -10.11
C ARG A 45 -8.84 14.89 -10.52
N SER A 46 -10.17 14.80 -10.51
CA SER A 46 -11.04 15.95 -10.71
C SER A 46 -10.74 17.04 -9.68
N ASP A 47 -10.59 18.26 -10.16
CA ASP A 47 -10.58 19.51 -9.40
C ASP A 47 -12.02 20.03 -9.13
N HIS A 48 -13.01 19.48 -9.83
CA HIS A 48 -14.42 19.80 -9.66
C HIS A 48 -15.13 18.75 -8.80
N ALA A 49 -15.93 19.19 -7.83
CA ALA A 49 -16.75 18.31 -6.98
C ALA A 49 -17.90 17.64 -7.75
N HIS A 50 -18.46 18.33 -8.76
CA HIS A 50 -19.51 17.80 -9.63
C HIS A 50 -19.44 18.45 -11.02
N ALA A 51 -19.13 17.65 -12.04
CA ALA A 51 -19.09 18.07 -13.43
C ALA A 51 -19.20 16.83 -14.34
N GLY A 52 -19.58 17.04 -15.61
CA GLY A 52 -19.43 16.03 -16.65
C GLY A 52 -18.03 16.11 -17.27
N ILE A 53 -17.42 14.97 -17.55
CA ILE A 53 -16.18 14.89 -18.33
C ILE A 53 -16.57 14.95 -19.81
N LEU A 54 -16.24 16.05 -20.48
CA LEU A 54 -16.55 16.24 -21.91
C LEU A 54 -15.44 15.69 -22.81
N ASP A 55 -14.18 15.81 -22.38
CA ASP A 55 -13.00 15.41 -23.13
C ASP A 55 -11.82 15.15 -22.18
N ILE A 56 -10.90 14.27 -22.60
CA ILE A 56 -9.61 14.04 -21.92
C ILE A 56 -8.53 13.87 -23.02
N ASP A 57 -7.67 14.88 -23.18
CA ASP A 57 -6.47 14.76 -24.02
C ASP A 57 -5.30 14.15 -23.24
N ILE A 58 -4.84 12.99 -23.69
CA ILE A 58 -3.74 12.23 -23.09
C ILE A 58 -2.45 12.28 -23.92
N SER A 59 -2.44 13.03 -25.02
CA SER A 59 -1.36 12.99 -26.03
C SER A 59 0.00 13.39 -25.45
N GLU A 60 0.05 14.48 -24.69
CA GLU A 60 1.28 14.93 -24.04
C GLU A 60 1.79 13.91 -23.01
N ALA A 61 0.89 13.36 -22.19
CA ALA A 61 1.24 12.37 -21.18
C ALA A 61 1.84 11.10 -21.80
N LEU A 62 1.25 10.61 -22.90
CA LEU A 62 1.78 9.45 -23.65
C LEU A 62 3.12 9.73 -24.33
N ALA A 63 3.40 10.98 -24.71
CA ALA A 63 4.67 11.36 -25.35
C ALA A 63 5.83 11.50 -24.34
N MET A 64 5.56 11.56 -23.04
CA MET A 64 6.58 11.72 -22.02
C MET A 64 7.48 10.49 -21.89
N PRO A 65 8.82 10.65 -21.89
CA PRO A 65 9.73 9.53 -21.69
C PRO A 65 9.46 8.79 -20.37
N GLY A 66 9.34 7.46 -20.45
CA GLY A 66 9.11 6.59 -19.29
C GLY A 66 7.63 6.34 -18.96
N VAL A 67 6.69 7.04 -19.60
CA VAL A 67 5.27 6.69 -19.49
C VAL A 67 5.00 5.44 -20.32
N VAL A 68 4.41 4.43 -19.69
CA VAL A 68 4.12 3.14 -20.34
C VAL A 68 2.68 3.09 -20.85
N ALA A 69 1.73 3.69 -20.14
CA ALA A 69 0.31 3.72 -20.52
C ALA A 69 -0.44 4.84 -19.79
N VAL A 70 -1.56 5.27 -20.37
CA VAL A 70 -2.54 6.17 -19.75
C VAL A 70 -3.93 5.53 -19.91
N PHE A 71 -4.73 5.56 -18.84
CA PHE A 71 -6.08 4.99 -18.80
C PHE A 71 -7.08 6.07 -18.39
N THR A 72 -8.22 6.13 -19.10
CA THR A 72 -9.28 7.13 -18.92
C THR A 72 -10.65 6.48 -18.96
#